data_AF-A0AAE7NNG6-F1
#
_entry.id   AF-A0AAE7NNG6-F1
#
_cell.length_a   1.000
_cell.length_b   1.000
_cell.length_c   1.000
_cell.angle_alpha   90.00
_cell.angle_beta   90.00
_cell.angle_gamma   90.00
#
_symmetry.space_group_name_H-M   'P 1'
#
loop_
_entity.id
_entity.type
_entity.pdbx_description
1 polymer ?
#
loop_
_entity_poly.entity_id
_entity_poly.type
_entity_poly.pdbx_seq_one_letter_code
_entity_poly.pdbx_strand_id
1 'polypeptide(L)' 'MTKSSTASAKTHRYELMHGEDADFVAYQRRREDGKWQTFATWMIPRAPC' A
#
# COMPACT_ATOMS: atom_id res chain seq x y z
N MET A 1 34.85 15.16 0.46
CA MET A 1 33.44 15.34 0.88
C MET A 1 32.57 14.93 -0.29
N THR A 2 32.10 13.69 -0.33
CA THR A 2 31.28 13.17 -1.43
C THR A 2 29.98 12.65 -0.81
N LYS A 3 28.93 13.45 -0.90
CA LYS A 3 27.57 13.08 -0.48
C LYS A 3 27.06 12.03 -1.47
N SER A 4 27.23 10.75 -1.15
CA SER A 4 26.51 9.67 -1.82
C SER A 4 25.04 9.81 -1.48
N SER A 5 24.21 10.07 -2.49
CA SER A 5 22.77 10.19 -2.33
C SER A 5 22.22 8.84 -1.90
N THR A 6 21.93 8.69 -0.61
CA THR A 6 21.10 7.61 -0.11
C THR A 6 19.71 7.81 -0.69
N ALA A 7 19.45 7.19 -1.85
CA ALA A 7 18.11 7.00 -2.33
C ALA A 7 17.38 6.24 -1.22
N SER A 8 16.63 6.98 -0.41
CA SER A 8 15.72 6.43 0.58
C SER A 8 14.77 5.54 -0.20
N ALA A 9 15.10 4.26 -0.28
CA ALA A 9 14.21 3.22 -0.74
C ALA A 9 13.04 3.27 0.24
N LYS A 10 12.02 4.03 -0.13
CA LYS A 10 10.80 4.15 0.66
C LYS A 10 10.25 2.75 0.78
N THR A 11 10.45 2.16 1.95
CA THR A 11 9.92 0.86 2.32
C THR A 11 8.42 1.04 2.41
N HIS A 12 7.74 0.87 1.28
CA HIS A 12 6.29 0.82 1.23
C HIS A 12 5.89 -0.46 1.95
N ARG A 13 5.48 -0.32 3.21
CA ARG A 13 4.95 -1.42 4.02
C ARG A 13 3.53 -1.69 3.53
N TYR A 14 3.39 -2.72 2.71
CA TYR A 14 2.08 -3.24 2.31
C TYR A 14 1.65 -4.23 3.39
N GLU A 15 0.57 -3.92 4.12
CA GLU A 15 -0.07 -4.87 5.03
C GLU A 15 -1.28 -5.47 4.30
N LEU A 16 -1.29 -6.79 4.14
CA LEU A 16 -2.42 -7.51 3.56
C LEU A 16 -3.52 -7.58 4.62
N MET A 17 -4.53 -6.73 4.49
CA MET A 17 -5.73 -6.79 5.31
C MET A 17 -6.79 -7.58 4.52
N HIS A 18 -7.08 -8.80 4.97
CA HIS A 18 -8.21 -9.58 4.47
C HIS A 18 -9.50 -9.04 5.11
N GLY A 19 -10.24 -8.20 4.38
CA GLY A 19 -11.61 -7.82 4.75
C GLY A 19 -12.59 -8.76 4.06
N GLU A 20 -13.75 -9.02 4.66
CA GLU A 20 -14.79 -9.89 4.08
C GLU A 20 -15.27 -9.40 2.69
N ASP A 21 -15.13 -8.10 2.42
CA ASP A 21 -15.64 -7.45 1.19
C ASP A 21 -14.58 -7.19 0.11
N ALA A 22 -13.28 -7.41 0.38
CA ALA A 22 -12.21 -7.20 -0.60
C ALA A 22 -11.01 -8.12 -0.37
N ASP A 23 -10.58 -8.83 -1.42
CA ASP A 23 -9.39 -9.68 -1.35
C ASP A 23 -8.11 -8.83 -1.17
N PHE A 24 -8.09 -7.60 -1.73
CA PHE A 24 -6.95 -6.69 -1.63
C PHE A 24 -7.38 -5.25 -1.39
N VAL A 25 -6.68 -4.62 -0.45
CA VAL A 25 -6.80 -3.20 -0.12
C VAL A 25 -5.42 -2.57 -0.17
N ALA A 26 -5.31 -1.44 -0.88
CA ALA A 26 -4.06 -0.73 -1.04
C ALA A 26 -4.12 0.62 -0.30
N TYR A 27 -3.11 0.86 0.54
CA TYR A 27 -2.99 2.06 1.36
C TYR A 27 -1.88 2.98 0.87
N GLN A 28 -2.11 4.28 0.97
CA GLN A 28 -1.11 5.31 0.70
C GLN A 28 -0.94 6.18 1.93
N ARG A 29 0.32 6.47 2.28
CA ARG A 29 0.64 7.46 3.31
C ARG A 29 0.69 8.85 2.68
N ARG A 30 -0.18 9.75 3.14
CA ARG A 30 -0.16 11.17 2.76
C ARG A 30 1.14 11.80 3.23
N ARG A 31 1.77 12.59 2.36
CA ARG A 31 3.05 13.27 2.69
C ARG A 31 2.85 14.44 3.65
N GLU A 32 1.66 15.05 3.66
CA GLU A 32 1.34 16.26 4.41
C GLU A 32 1.16 16.00 5.91
N ASP A 33 0.30 15.05 6.26
CA ASP A 33 -0.11 14.76 7.64
C ASP A 33 0.37 13.38 8.11
N GLY A 34 1.04 12.61 7.25
CA GLY A 34 1.55 11.28 7.55
C GLY A 34 0.45 10.24 7.78
N LYS A 35 -0.82 10.59 7.55
CA LYS A 35 -1.96 9.68 7.74
C LYS A 35 -2.04 8.68 6.60
N TRP A 36 -2.54 7.49 6.92
CA TRP A 36 -2.82 6.47 5.94
C TRP A 36 -4.24 6.64 5.40
N GLN A 37 -4.40 6.48 4.09
CA GLN A 37 -5.69 6.45 3.41
C GLN A 37 -5.76 5.23 2.50
N THR A 38 -6.97 4.68 2.33
CA THR A 38 -7.25 3.70 1.27
C THR A 38 -7.25 4.41 -0.07
N PHE A 39 -6.49 3.91 -1.06
CA PHE A 39 -6.46 4.51 -2.40
C PHE A 39 -7.06 3.60 -3.47
N ALA A 40 -7.05 2.28 -3.27
CA ALA A 40 -7.64 1.32 -4.18
C ALA A 40 -8.08 0.05 -3.44
N THR A 41 -9.13 -0.59 -3.96
CA THR A 41 -9.67 -1.86 -3.50
C THR A 41 -10.04 -2.70 -4.72
N TRP A 42 -9.68 -3.97 -4.74
CA TRP A 42 -10.12 -4.89 -5.79
C TRP A 42 -10.38 -6.29 -5.23
N MET A 43 -11.30 -6.99 -5.89
CA MET A 43 -11.58 -8.40 -5.68
C MET A 43 -10.95 -9.21 -6.81
N ILE A 44 -10.47 -10.41 -6.50
CA ILE A 44 -10.19 -11.41 -7.53
C ILE A 44 -11.50 -12.14 -7.77
N PRO A 45 -12.10 -12.06 -8.97
CA PRO A 45 -13.31 -12.82 -9.27
C PRO A 45 -13.04 -14.30 -8.99
N ARG A 46 -13.75 -14.87 -8.01
CA ARG A 46 -13.69 -16.31 -7.76
C ARG A 46 -14.45 -16.98 -8.89
N ALA A 47 -13.79 -17.88 -9.61
CA ALA A 47 -14.49 -18.72 -10.56
C ALA A 47 -15.53 -19.55 -9.79
N PRO A 48 -16.79 -19.62 -10.24
CA PRO A 48 -17.71 -20.61 -9.69
C PRO A 48 -17.11 -21.99 -9.91
N CYS A 49 -17.00 -22.75 -8.82
CA CYS A 49 -16.51 -24.13 -8.82
C CYS A 49 -17.43 -25.08 -9.59
#